data_AF-A0A957LVV6-F1
#
_entry.id   AF-A0A957LVV6-F1
#
_cell.length_a   1.000
_cell.length_b   1.000
_cell.length_c   1.000
_cell.angle_alpha   90.00
_cell.angle_beta   90.00
_cell.angle_gamma   90.00
#
_symmetry.space_group_name_H-M   'P 1'
#
loop_
_entity.id
_entity.type
_entity.pdbx_description
1 polymer ?
#
loop_
_entity_poly.entity_id
_entity_poly.type
_entity_poly.pdbx_seq_one_letter_code
_entity_poly.pdbx_strand_id
1 'polypeptide(L)'
;MTVKPHNQFPLKVLHHAGSLLSVGALLFSWFACYLWIMAMTEGWGAPWDTAPIRPPIGYWQRTVNDFFESGMGAYLPAALFLTISVFLYARALAHTRTVRTTSLMFSLTNLAALVGLTAIGLTVGAFLTRVPVHLTPEDWSYWGDFRREWPLFPIALLLFAGLFLGQSHLAQRLFPEKR
;
A
#
# COMPACT_ATOMS: atom_id res chain seq x y z
N MET A 1 38.24 -0.56 45.21
CA MET A 1 37.32 -1.68 44.93
C MET A 1 36.81 -1.54 43.51
N THR A 2 37.28 -2.36 42.58
CA THR A 2 36.83 -2.38 41.17
C THR A 2 35.63 -3.31 41.07
N VAL A 3 34.44 -2.74 40.89
CA VAL A 3 33.21 -3.49 40.65
C VAL A 3 33.35 -4.21 39.31
N LYS A 4 33.34 -5.54 39.29
CA LYS A 4 33.33 -6.32 38.04
C LYS A 4 32.10 -5.91 37.22
N PRO A 5 32.25 -5.55 35.94
CA PRO A 5 31.10 -5.21 35.11
C PRO A 5 30.16 -6.41 35.06
N HIS A 6 28.93 -6.18 35.51
CA HIS A 6 27.84 -7.16 35.43
C HIS A 6 27.66 -7.56 33.96
N ASN A 7 27.47 -8.85 33.72
CA ASN A 7 27.53 -9.48 32.41
C ASN A 7 26.50 -8.84 31.44
N GLN A 8 26.91 -7.86 30.62
CA GLN A 8 26.02 -7.11 29.70
C GLN A 8 25.67 -7.87 28.40
N PHE A 9 26.22 -9.06 28.22
CA PHE A 9 26.05 -9.88 27.03
C PHE A 9 24.59 -10.18 26.64
N PRO A 10 23.69 -10.62 27.56
CA PRO A 10 22.33 -11.01 27.16
C PRO A 10 21.48 -9.83 26.67
N LEU A 11 21.72 -8.62 27.17
CA LEU A 11 20.99 -7.41 26.75
C LEU A 11 21.30 -7.01 25.31
N LYS A 12 22.57 -7.14 24.87
CA LYS A 12 22.96 -6.82 23.49
C LYS A 12 22.34 -7.79 22.50
N VAL A 13 22.34 -9.08 22.81
CA VAL A 13 21.73 -10.11 21.97
C VAL A 13 20.23 -9.85 21.79
N LEU A 14 19.51 -9.56 22.89
CA LEU A 14 18.09 -9.26 22.84
C LEU A 14 17.79 -8.00 21.99
N HIS A 15 18.64 -6.98 22.09
CA HIS A 15 18.49 -5.75 21.30
C HIS A 15 18.68 -6.00 19.80
N HIS A 16 19.69 -6.80 19.41
CA HIS A 16 19.92 -7.19 18.02
C HIS A 16 18.78 -8.04 17.47
N ALA A 17 18.32 -9.04 18.23
CA ALA A 17 17.17 -9.86 17.86
C ALA A 17 15.92 -9.00 17.63
N GLY A 18 15.64 -8.06 18.54
CA GLY A 18 14.51 -7.14 18.38
C GLY A 18 14.62 -6.25 17.14
N SER A 19 15.83 -5.79 16.79
CA SER A 19 16.06 -5.00 15.59
C SER A 19 15.86 -5.81 14.31
N LEU A 20 16.37 -7.06 14.27
CA LEU A 20 16.18 -7.96 13.14
C LEU A 20 14.71 -8.29 12.91
N LEU A 21 13.96 -8.60 13.96
CA LEU A 21 12.53 -8.86 13.87
C LEU A 21 11.77 -7.65 13.33
N SER A 22 12.16 -6.44 13.74
CA SER A 22 11.53 -5.20 13.29
C SER A 22 11.78 -4.91 11.81
N VAL A 23 13.00 -5.14 11.33
CA VAL A 23 13.34 -5.03 9.90
C VAL A 23 12.61 -6.13 9.10
N GLY A 24 12.56 -7.36 9.62
CA GLY A 24 11.80 -8.45 9.00
C GLY A 24 10.32 -8.11 8.85
N ALA A 25 9.71 -7.54 9.89
CA ALA A 25 8.32 -7.07 9.85
C ALA A 25 8.10 -5.94 8.83
N LEU A 26 9.06 -5.01 8.69
CA LEU A 26 9.02 -3.96 7.67
C LEU A 26 9.06 -4.55 6.25
N LEU A 27 10.03 -5.42 5.97
CA LEU A 27 10.16 -6.06 4.66
C LEU A 27 8.92 -6.88 4.32
N PHE A 28 8.40 -7.64 5.29
CA PHE A 28 7.15 -8.38 5.13
C PHE A 28 5.99 -7.43 4.81
N SER A 29 5.86 -6.31 5.54
CA SER A 29 4.78 -5.34 5.29
C SER A 29 4.87 -4.71 3.90
N TRP A 30 6.08 -4.39 3.42
CA TRP A 30 6.27 -3.88 2.06
C TRP A 30 5.92 -4.92 1.01
N PHE A 31 6.34 -6.18 1.21
CA PHE A 31 6.00 -7.26 0.31
C PHE A 31 4.49 -7.54 0.27
N ALA A 32 3.82 -7.52 1.42
CA ALA A 32 2.37 -7.68 1.51
C ALA A 32 1.62 -6.55 0.80
N CYS A 33 2.03 -5.29 1.01
CA CYS A 33 1.48 -4.15 0.28
C CYS A 33 1.75 -4.26 -1.23
N TYR A 34 2.95 -4.67 -1.63
CA TYR A 34 3.29 -4.92 -3.04
C TYR A 34 2.35 -5.94 -3.67
N LEU A 35 2.20 -7.13 -3.07
CA LEU A 35 1.32 -8.17 -3.59
C LEU A 35 -0.13 -7.69 -3.69
N TRP A 36 -0.60 -6.96 -2.67
CA TRP A 36 -1.94 -6.40 -2.68
C TRP A 36 -2.13 -5.37 -3.80
N ILE A 37 -1.19 -4.43 -3.96
CA ILE A 37 -1.25 -3.42 -5.03
C ILE A 37 -1.24 -4.10 -6.41
N MET A 38 -0.39 -5.12 -6.61
CA MET A 38 -0.33 -5.85 -7.87
C MET A 38 -1.67 -6.57 -8.16
N ALA A 39 -2.21 -7.29 -7.17
CA ALA A 39 -3.50 -7.97 -7.31
C ALA A 39 -4.65 -6.99 -7.65
N MET A 40 -4.65 -5.82 -7.03
CA MET A 40 -5.66 -4.78 -7.31
C MET A 40 -5.39 -4.05 -8.62
N THR A 41 -4.14 -3.89 -9.06
CA THR A 41 -3.83 -3.21 -10.32
C THR A 41 -4.25 -4.06 -11.52
N GLU A 42 -4.10 -5.38 -11.43
CA GLU A 42 -4.61 -6.30 -12.44
C GLU A 42 -6.14 -6.31 -12.45
N GLY A 43 -6.78 -6.44 -11.27
CA GLY A 43 -8.25 -6.45 -11.18
C GLY A 43 -8.92 -5.11 -11.53
N TRP A 44 -8.40 -3.99 -11.02
CA TRP A 44 -9.02 -2.67 -11.16
C TRP A 44 -8.45 -1.85 -12.32
N GLY A 45 -7.18 -2.05 -12.66
CA GLY A 45 -6.50 -1.35 -13.74
C GLY A 45 -6.77 -1.96 -15.10
N ALA A 46 -7.01 -3.29 -15.16
CA ALA A 46 -7.36 -4.01 -16.38
C ALA A 46 -8.73 -4.74 -16.32
N PRO A 47 -9.84 -4.04 -15.99
CA PRO A 47 -11.13 -4.68 -15.72
C PRO A 47 -11.74 -5.37 -16.95
N TRP A 48 -11.23 -5.08 -18.15
CA TRP A 48 -11.76 -5.58 -19.41
C TRP A 48 -11.33 -7.01 -19.76
N ASP A 49 -10.42 -7.60 -18.99
CA ASP A 49 -10.05 -9.01 -19.13
C ASP A 49 -11.19 -9.96 -18.74
N THR A 50 -12.14 -9.48 -17.95
CA THR A 50 -13.34 -10.23 -17.54
C THR A 50 -14.60 -9.83 -18.32
N ALA A 51 -14.50 -8.82 -19.19
CA ALA A 51 -15.64 -8.34 -19.98
C ALA A 51 -15.89 -9.22 -21.21
N PRO A 52 -17.16 -9.44 -21.63
CA PRO A 52 -17.47 -10.22 -22.83
C PRO A 52 -16.93 -9.58 -24.12
N ILE A 53 -16.85 -8.25 -24.14
CA ILE A 53 -16.40 -7.46 -25.29
C ILE A 53 -15.51 -6.32 -24.79
N ARG A 54 -14.33 -6.20 -25.40
CA ARG A 54 -13.38 -5.12 -25.16
C ARG A 54 -13.75 -3.87 -25.99
N PRO A 55 -13.63 -2.64 -25.47
CA PRO A 55 -13.85 -1.43 -26.26
C PRO A 55 -12.91 -1.37 -27.48
N PRO A 56 -13.34 -0.77 -28.61
CA PRO A 56 -12.49 -0.62 -29.78
C PRO A 56 -11.22 0.18 -29.48
N ILE A 57 -10.18 -0.02 -30.29
CA ILE A 57 -8.96 0.80 -30.25
C ILE A 57 -9.34 2.26 -30.56
N GLY A 58 -8.81 3.20 -29.78
CA GLY A 58 -9.06 4.65 -29.93
C GLY A 58 -9.94 5.26 -28.82
N TYR A 59 -10.59 4.43 -28.01
CA TYR A 59 -11.28 4.87 -26.80
C TYR A 59 -10.28 5.05 -25.65
N TRP A 60 -10.35 6.17 -24.92
CA TRP A 60 -9.41 6.45 -23.84
C TRP A 60 -9.44 5.39 -22.73
N GLN A 61 -10.61 4.76 -22.49
CA GLN A 61 -10.76 3.66 -21.52
C GLN A 61 -9.93 2.44 -21.91
N ARG A 62 -9.89 2.12 -23.21
CA ARG A 62 -9.07 1.04 -23.77
C ARG A 62 -7.58 1.37 -23.60
N THR A 63 -7.19 2.60 -23.89
CA THR A 63 -5.79 3.05 -23.71
C THR A 63 -5.33 2.93 -22.26
N VAL A 64 -6.17 3.31 -21.29
CA VAL A 64 -5.84 3.18 -19.85
C VAL A 64 -5.76 1.72 -19.44
N ASN A 65 -6.70 0.88 -19.87
CA ASN A 65 -6.66 -0.57 -19.63
C ASN A 65 -5.36 -1.18 -20.15
N ASP A 66 -5.05 -0.94 -21.43
CA ASP A 66 -3.92 -1.58 -22.09
C ASP A 66 -2.58 -1.19 -21.44
N PHE A 67 -2.51 0.00 -20.81
CA PHE A 67 -1.37 0.42 -19.99
C PHE A 67 -1.19 -0.41 -18.71
N PHE A 68 -2.28 -0.82 -18.06
CA PHE A 68 -2.25 -1.63 -16.83
C PHE A 68 -2.32 -3.15 -17.08
N GLU A 69 -2.89 -3.59 -18.19
CA GLU A 69 -3.01 -5.00 -18.60
C GLU A 69 -1.62 -5.61 -18.88
N SER A 70 -0.70 -4.84 -19.47
CA SER A 70 0.61 -5.37 -19.86
C SER A 70 1.74 -4.33 -19.75
N GLY A 71 2.94 -4.83 -19.44
CA GLY A 71 4.17 -4.02 -19.47
C GLY A 71 4.42 -3.22 -18.18
N MET A 72 5.03 -2.05 -18.33
CA MET A 72 5.53 -1.25 -17.20
C MET A 72 4.41 -0.60 -16.35
N GLY A 73 3.24 -0.35 -16.93
CA GLY A 73 2.15 0.35 -16.24
C GLY A 73 1.55 -0.47 -15.10
N ALA A 74 1.48 -1.80 -15.25
CA ALA A 74 1.04 -2.72 -14.18
C ALA A 74 1.89 -2.58 -12.90
N TYR A 75 3.19 -2.34 -13.05
CA TYR A 75 4.13 -2.23 -11.92
C TYR A 75 4.26 -0.79 -11.39
N LEU A 76 3.79 0.22 -12.13
CA LEU A 76 3.98 1.62 -11.78
C LEU A 76 3.39 1.97 -10.40
N PRO A 77 2.16 1.57 -10.03
CA PRO A 77 1.62 1.87 -8.70
C PRO A 77 2.46 1.27 -7.57
N ALA A 78 2.89 0.02 -7.71
CA ALA A 78 3.73 -0.66 -6.75
C ALA A 78 5.12 0.00 -6.62
N ALA A 79 5.72 0.39 -7.76
CA ALA A 79 7.00 1.09 -7.78
C ALA A 79 6.92 2.47 -7.11
N LEU A 80 5.86 3.24 -7.37
CA LEU A 80 5.62 4.53 -6.71
C LEU A 80 5.44 4.34 -5.20
N PHE A 81 4.62 3.37 -4.79
CA PHE A 81 4.42 3.06 -3.37
C PHE A 81 5.74 2.74 -2.66
N LEU A 82 6.53 1.81 -3.22
CA LEU A 82 7.80 1.40 -2.62
C LEU A 82 8.79 2.57 -2.58
N THR A 83 8.90 3.34 -3.66
CA THR A 83 9.83 4.49 -3.73
C THR A 83 9.51 5.52 -2.65
N ILE A 84 8.23 5.91 -2.51
CA ILE A 84 7.80 6.87 -1.50
C ILE A 84 8.01 6.30 -0.09
N SER A 85 7.63 5.04 0.14
CA SER A 85 7.76 4.41 1.45
C SER A 85 9.22 4.27 1.89
N VAL A 86 10.11 3.86 0.98
CA VAL A 86 11.57 3.79 1.23
C VAL A 86 12.14 5.17 1.51
N PHE A 87 11.76 6.18 0.74
CA PHE A 87 12.20 7.56 0.96
C PHE A 87 11.78 8.08 2.34
N LEU A 88 10.51 7.90 2.72
CA LEU A 88 10.00 8.30 4.04
C LEU A 88 10.67 7.53 5.17
N TYR A 89 10.90 6.22 5.00
CA TYR A 89 11.60 5.39 5.96
C TYR A 89 13.05 5.85 6.15
N ALA A 90 13.79 6.08 5.06
CA ALA A 90 15.17 6.55 5.10
C ALA A 90 15.29 7.92 5.77
N ARG A 91 14.38 8.84 5.43
CA ARG A 91 14.29 10.15 6.08
C ARG A 91 14.01 10.00 7.57
N ALA A 92 13.01 9.21 7.96
CA ALA A 92 12.71 8.98 9.37
C ALA A 92 13.91 8.39 10.09
N LEU A 93 14.55 7.35 9.53
CA LEU A 93 15.71 6.68 10.13
C LEU A 93 16.89 7.64 10.36
N ALA A 94 17.12 8.57 9.44
CA ALA A 94 18.15 9.61 9.59
C ALA A 94 17.90 10.51 10.82
N HIS A 95 16.63 10.78 11.14
CA HIS A 95 16.25 11.56 12.33
C HIS A 95 16.22 10.73 13.62
N THR A 96 15.66 9.50 13.58
CA THR A 96 15.44 8.70 14.81
C THR A 96 16.71 8.05 15.34
N ARG A 97 17.65 7.71 14.44
CA ARG A 97 18.82 6.85 14.70
C ARG A 97 18.48 5.50 15.34
N THR A 98 17.22 5.07 15.32
CA THR A 98 16.75 3.83 15.95
C THR A 98 16.02 2.96 14.94
N VAL A 99 16.78 2.04 14.31
CA VAL A 99 16.25 1.08 13.31
C VAL A 99 15.02 0.36 13.85
N ARG A 100 15.10 -0.20 15.06
CA ARG A 100 14.02 -0.97 15.67
C ARG A 100 12.69 -0.21 15.71
N THR A 101 12.69 0.99 16.28
CA THR A 101 11.47 1.79 16.46
C THR A 101 10.90 2.25 15.13
N THR A 102 11.76 2.74 14.23
CA THR A 102 11.33 3.20 12.90
C THR A 102 10.77 2.05 12.06
N SER A 103 11.44 0.90 12.02
CA SER A 103 10.97 -0.26 11.26
C SER A 103 9.63 -0.77 11.80
N LEU A 104 9.45 -0.87 13.12
CA LEU A 104 8.16 -1.27 13.71
C LEU A 104 7.04 -0.29 13.40
N MET A 105 7.29 1.02 13.50
CA MET A 105 6.28 2.02 13.21
C MET A 105 5.83 1.95 11.75
N PHE A 106 6.78 1.85 10.80
CA PHE A 106 6.46 1.72 9.39
C PHE A 106 5.77 0.38 9.09
N SER A 107 6.22 -0.72 9.69
CA SER A 107 5.57 -2.03 9.48
C SER A 107 4.13 -2.04 9.97
N LEU A 108 3.87 -1.49 11.17
CA LEU A 108 2.52 -1.44 11.74
C LEU A 108 1.59 -0.53 10.95
N THR A 109 2.08 0.64 10.51
CA THR A 109 1.27 1.57 9.71
C THR A 109 0.96 1.01 8.32
N ASN A 110 1.93 0.34 7.67
CA ASN A 110 1.69 -0.36 6.41
C ASN A 110 0.63 -1.46 6.56
N LEU A 111 0.76 -2.31 7.60
CA LEU A 111 -0.21 -3.39 7.86
C LEU A 111 -1.59 -2.85 8.20
N ALA A 112 -1.69 -1.80 9.00
CA ALA A 112 -2.96 -1.15 9.33
C ALA A 112 -3.63 -0.58 8.07
N ALA A 113 -2.87 0.09 7.20
CA ALA A 113 -3.38 0.58 5.92
C ALA A 113 -3.82 -0.57 5.00
N LEU A 114 -3.05 -1.65 4.93
CA LEU A 114 -3.40 -2.84 4.15
C LEU A 114 -4.71 -3.48 4.62
N VAL A 115 -4.90 -3.62 5.93
CA VAL A 115 -6.15 -4.13 6.52
C VAL A 115 -7.32 -3.18 6.20
N GLY A 116 -7.13 -1.87 6.37
CA GLY A 116 -8.15 -0.86 6.06
C GLY A 116 -8.54 -0.87 4.57
N LEU A 117 -7.55 -0.91 3.68
CA LEU A 117 -7.74 -1.02 2.23
C LEU A 117 -8.50 -2.29 1.84
N THR A 118 -8.13 -3.43 2.44
CA THR A 118 -8.81 -4.70 2.19
C THR A 118 -10.27 -4.65 2.67
N ALA A 119 -10.51 -4.14 3.88
CA ALA A 119 -11.87 -4.03 4.43
C ALA A 119 -12.76 -3.11 3.57
N ILE A 120 -12.22 -1.98 3.12
CA ILE A 120 -12.93 -1.04 2.23
C ILE A 120 -13.17 -1.68 0.86
N GLY A 121 -12.14 -2.29 0.26
CA GLY A 121 -12.24 -2.99 -1.02
C GLY A 121 -13.30 -4.08 -1.02
N LEU A 122 -13.32 -4.93 0.01
CA LEU A 122 -14.34 -5.96 0.19
C LEU A 122 -15.73 -5.38 0.40
N THR A 123 -15.86 -4.33 1.21
CA THR A 123 -17.16 -3.70 1.51
C THR A 123 -17.75 -3.05 0.26
N VAL A 124 -16.94 -2.28 -0.46
CA VAL A 124 -17.35 -1.63 -1.69
C VAL A 124 -17.64 -2.68 -2.77
N GLY A 125 -16.77 -3.68 -2.97
CA GLY A 125 -17.03 -4.80 -3.89
C GLY A 125 -18.35 -5.54 -3.59
N ALA A 126 -18.61 -5.84 -2.31
CA ALA A 126 -19.86 -6.48 -1.88
C ALA A 126 -21.10 -5.58 -2.07
N PHE A 127 -20.95 -4.26 -1.89
CA PHE A 127 -22.03 -3.32 -2.20
C PHE A 127 -22.31 -3.29 -3.70
N LEU A 128 -21.27 -3.17 -4.50
CA LEU A 128 -21.37 -3.00 -5.94
C LEU A 128 -21.98 -4.21 -6.65
N THR A 129 -21.60 -5.42 -6.24
CA THR A 129 -22.20 -6.67 -6.75
C THR A 129 -23.72 -6.74 -6.55
N ARG A 130 -24.26 -5.99 -5.57
CA ARG A 130 -25.70 -5.91 -5.28
C ARG A 130 -26.41 -4.74 -5.97
N VAL A 131 -25.70 -3.79 -6.57
CA VAL A 131 -26.31 -2.63 -7.24
C VAL A 131 -26.95 -3.09 -8.56
N PRO A 132 -28.25 -2.86 -8.79
CA PRO A 132 -28.93 -3.27 -10.02
C PRO A 132 -28.34 -2.62 -11.28
N VAL A 133 -28.21 -3.41 -12.35
CA VAL A 133 -27.60 -2.98 -13.63
C VAL A 133 -28.35 -1.81 -14.28
N HIS A 134 -29.66 -1.68 -14.08
CA HIS A 134 -30.48 -0.62 -14.69
C HIS A 134 -30.28 0.78 -14.09
N LEU A 135 -29.59 0.90 -12.94
CA LEU A 135 -29.16 2.20 -12.41
C LEU A 135 -27.88 2.72 -13.09
N THR A 136 -27.36 1.97 -14.07
CA THR A 136 -26.27 2.39 -14.93
C THR A 136 -26.83 2.77 -16.32
N PRO A 137 -26.49 3.94 -16.88
CA PRO A 137 -26.89 4.34 -18.24
C PRO A 137 -26.74 3.20 -19.26
N GLU A 138 -27.78 3.01 -20.09
CA GLU A 138 -27.93 1.88 -21.04
C GLU A 138 -26.68 1.67 -21.91
N ASP A 139 -26.05 2.74 -22.37
CA ASP A 139 -24.83 2.71 -23.19
C ASP A 139 -23.63 2.02 -22.49
N TRP A 140 -23.62 1.94 -21.15
CA TRP A 140 -22.55 1.28 -20.39
C TRP A 140 -22.97 -0.02 -19.71
N SER A 141 -24.22 -0.47 -19.90
CA SER A 141 -24.60 -1.87 -19.64
C SER A 141 -23.96 -2.83 -20.66
N TYR A 142 -23.70 -2.34 -21.87
CA TYR A 142 -23.00 -3.05 -22.96
C TYR A 142 -21.56 -3.43 -22.62
N TRP A 143 -20.93 -2.69 -21.69
CA TRP A 143 -19.50 -2.76 -21.39
C TRP A 143 -19.17 -3.56 -20.11
N GLY A 144 -20.14 -4.27 -19.52
CA GLY A 144 -19.92 -5.11 -18.34
C GLY A 144 -19.61 -4.32 -17.07
N ASP A 145 -19.31 -5.06 -15.99
CA ASP A 145 -19.11 -4.58 -14.60
C ASP A 145 -18.02 -3.48 -14.39
N PHE A 146 -17.43 -2.96 -15.46
CA PHE A 146 -16.43 -1.87 -15.54
C PHE A 146 -16.66 -0.71 -14.55
N ARG A 147 -17.92 -0.32 -14.30
CA ARG A 147 -18.23 0.81 -13.40
C ARG A 147 -18.06 0.51 -11.92
N ARG A 148 -18.10 -0.75 -11.54
CA ARG A 148 -18.19 -1.12 -10.14
C ARG A 148 -16.87 -0.79 -9.45
N GLU A 149 -15.75 -1.20 -10.02
CA GLU A 149 -14.48 -1.19 -9.28
C GLU A 149 -13.66 0.09 -9.48
N TRP A 150 -13.93 0.90 -10.52
CA TRP A 150 -13.21 2.16 -10.76
C TRP A 150 -13.22 3.16 -9.57
N PRO A 151 -14.27 3.30 -8.72
CA PRO A 151 -14.25 4.18 -7.56
C PRO A 151 -13.30 3.69 -6.47
N LEU A 152 -12.89 2.42 -6.49
CA LEU A 152 -11.88 1.89 -5.56
C LEU A 152 -10.51 2.49 -5.82
N PHE A 153 -10.21 2.87 -7.07
CA PHE A 153 -8.94 3.48 -7.43
C PHE A 153 -8.70 4.83 -6.72
N PRO A 154 -9.58 5.85 -6.81
CA PRO A 154 -9.40 7.10 -6.07
C PRO A 154 -9.45 6.88 -4.54
N ILE A 155 -10.26 5.94 -4.05
CA ILE A 155 -10.28 5.59 -2.61
C ILE A 155 -8.92 5.05 -2.17
N ALA A 156 -8.33 4.14 -2.93
CA ALA A 156 -7.01 3.59 -2.65
C ALA A 156 -5.94 4.68 -2.71
N LEU A 157 -5.96 5.58 -3.70
CA LEU A 157 -5.06 6.73 -3.79
C LEU A 157 -5.17 7.62 -2.54
N LEU A 158 -6.39 7.95 -2.10
CA LEU A 158 -6.61 8.77 -0.90
C LEU A 158 -6.09 8.07 0.37
N LEU A 159 -6.28 6.75 0.48
CA LEU A 159 -5.79 5.98 1.62
C LEU A 159 -4.26 5.87 1.62
N PHE A 160 -3.62 5.66 0.46
CA PHE A 160 -2.16 5.69 0.36
C PHE A 160 -1.60 7.09 0.66
N ALA A 161 -2.24 8.15 0.16
CA ALA A 161 -1.87 9.52 0.51
C ALA A 161 -2.01 9.74 2.03
N GLY A 162 -3.12 9.29 2.64
CA GLY A 162 -3.34 9.33 4.08
C GLY A 162 -2.29 8.56 4.87
N LEU A 163 -1.89 7.37 4.40
CA LEU A 163 -0.80 6.58 4.98
C LEU A 163 0.52 7.36 4.96
N PHE A 164 0.91 7.92 3.82
CA PHE A 164 2.17 8.65 3.69
C PHE A 164 2.20 9.92 4.53
N LEU A 165 1.09 10.66 4.57
CA LEU A 165 0.93 11.80 5.46
C LEU A 165 1.01 11.37 6.93
N GLY A 166 0.31 10.30 7.30
CA GLY A 166 0.34 9.73 8.65
C GLY A 166 1.74 9.30 9.08
N GLN A 167 2.48 8.59 8.23
CA GLN A 167 3.86 8.18 8.47
C GLN A 167 4.79 9.40 8.64
N SER A 168 4.65 10.42 7.79
CA SER A 168 5.40 11.66 7.90
C SER A 168 5.13 12.39 9.23
N HIS A 169 3.86 12.53 9.61
CA HIS A 169 3.46 13.17 10.87
C HIS A 169 3.90 12.38 12.11
N LEU A 170 3.76 11.05 12.10
CA LEU A 170 4.21 10.20 13.20
C LEU A 170 5.73 10.29 13.37
N ALA A 171 6.48 10.28 12.27
CA ALA A 171 7.92 10.49 12.31
C ALA A 171 8.29 11.86 12.91
N GLN A 172 7.56 12.93 12.60
CA GLN A 172 7.81 14.24 13.21
C GLN A 172 7.47 14.28 14.71
N ARG A 173 6.37 13.66 15.13
CA ARG A 173 5.92 13.70 16.55
C ARG A 173 6.81 12.93 17.49
N LEU A 174 7.31 11.77 17.04
CA LEU A 174 8.19 10.94 17.87
C LEU A 174 9.58 11.56 18.05
N PHE A 175 9.97 12.48 17.16
CA PHE A 175 11.30 13.07 17.14
C PHE A 175 11.22 14.58 16.88
N PRO A 176 10.70 15.37 17.84
CA PRO A 176 10.66 16.82 17.69
C PRO A 176 12.08 17.32 17.48
N GLU A 177 12.33 18.03 16.38
CA GLU A 177 13.59 18.75 16.19
C GLU A 177 13.80 19.65 17.42
N LYS A 178 14.94 19.46 18.10
CA LYS A 178 15.41 20.46 19.06
C LYS A 178 15.73 21.71 18.25
N ARG A 179 14.76 22.62 18.16
CA ARG A 179 14.98 23.98 17.66
C ARG A 179 15.96 24.71 18.55
#